data_AF-A0AA43XKS6-F1
#
_entry.id   AF-A0AA43XKS6-F1
#
_cell.length_a   1.000
_cell.length_b   1.000
_cell.length_c   1.000
_cell.angle_alpha   90.00
_cell.angle_beta   90.00
_cell.angle_gamma   90.00
#
_symmetry.space_group_name_H-M   'P 1'
#
loop_
_entity.id
_entity.type
_entity.pdbx_description
1 polymer ?
#
loop_
_entity_poly.entity_id
_entity_poly.type
_entity_poly.pdbx_seq_one_letter_code
_entity_poly.pdbx_strand_id
1 'polypeptide(L)'
;MRGQAKTKPFGLITVGQHARNGEENAYFPHTIQSPPIKGLWFNDMHIAEIGMAVLNFQGVKYIANIGCEASRKEAKELSEKVKHISVKDKSQGWEPGVEETYAIIKDGVLEALKNSKKSEGVVFQAPYTFKLELCKNYYFQEPKEISWKGEFTKKDAIWEAPSIEIGWELFNYVRNHIRVDEVDTKQK
;
A
#
# COMPACT_ATOMS: atom_id res chain seq x y z
N MET A 1 -5.51 2.62 12.54
CA MET A 1 -6.27 1.58 13.27
C MET A 1 -5.56 1.34 14.59
N ARG A 2 -6.13 1.78 15.72
CA ARG A 2 -5.58 1.50 17.07
C ARG A 2 -6.11 0.14 17.54
N GLY A 3 -5.21 -0.76 17.94
CA GLY A 3 -5.40 -1.70 19.07
C GLY A 3 -6.67 -2.54 19.17
N GLN A 4 -7.22 -3.09 18.08
CA GLN A 4 -8.32 -4.06 18.17
C GLN A 4 -8.09 -5.27 17.27
N ALA A 5 -7.07 -6.06 17.58
CA ALA A 5 -7.31 -7.46 17.89
C ALA A 5 -6.11 -8.03 18.63
N LYS A 6 -6.37 -8.60 19.81
CA LYS A 6 -5.47 -9.53 20.50
C LYS A 6 -5.34 -10.86 19.74
N THR A 7 -5.62 -10.87 18.44
CA THR A 7 -5.65 -12.06 17.61
C THR A 7 -4.32 -12.16 16.90
N LYS A 8 -3.74 -13.35 16.89
CA LYS A 8 -2.76 -13.75 15.90
C LYS A 8 -3.59 -14.22 14.70
N PRO A 9 -3.98 -13.35 13.74
CA PRO A 9 -4.79 -13.78 12.63
C PRO A 9 -4.08 -14.89 11.88
N PHE A 10 -4.85 -15.86 11.40
CA PHE A 10 -4.32 -16.99 10.64
C PHE A 10 -3.54 -16.55 9.40
N GLY A 11 -4.04 -15.50 8.74
CA GLY A 11 -3.41 -14.88 7.58
C GLY A 11 -4.16 -13.64 7.13
N LEU A 12 -3.53 -12.91 6.21
CA LEU A 12 -4.05 -11.73 5.54
C LEU A 12 -4.45 -12.09 4.11
N ILE A 13 -5.65 -11.67 3.72
CA ILE A 13 -6.11 -11.64 2.33
C ILE A 13 -6.53 -10.21 2.03
N THR A 14 -5.94 -9.61 1.01
CA THR A 14 -6.34 -8.27 0.53
C THR A 14 -7.30 -8.43 -0.64
N VAL A 15 -8.38 -7.64 -0.64
CA VAL A 15 -9.48 -7.76 -1.62
C VAL A 15 -9.71 -6.42 -2.31
N GLY A 16 -10.02 -6.45 -3.61
CA GLY A 16 -10.34 -5.26 -4.40
C GLY A 16 -9.16 -4.32 -4.58
N GLN A 17 -7.93 -4.85 -4.53
CA GLN A 17 -6.73 -4.02 -4.59
C GLN A 17 -6.45 -3.54 -6.01
N HIS A 18 -5.91 -2.33 -6.11
CA HIS A 18 -5.40 -1.73 -7.34
C HIS A 18 -3.87 -1.60 -7.27
N ALA A 19 -3.27 -1.20 -8.38
CA ALA A 19 -1.84 -0.91 -8.41
C ALA A 19 -1.56 0.48 -7.84
N ARG A 20 -0.36 0.64 -7.29
CA ARG A 20 0.21 1.92 -6.85
C ARG A 20 0.35 2.92 -8.01
N ASN A 21 0.49 4.21 -7.68
CA ASN A 21 0.66 5.26 -8.68
C ASN A 21 1.88 4.98 -9.59
N GLY A 22 1.72 5.26 -10.89
CA GLY A 22 2.77 5.06 -11.89
C GLY A 22 2.94 3.64 -12.42
N GLU A 23 2.20 2.64 -11.92
CA GLU A 23 2.22 1.30 -12.54
C GLU A 23 1.51 1.30 -13.89
N GLU A 24 2.17 0.73 -14.89
CA GLU A 24 1.66 0.58 -16.24
C GLU A 24 0.57 -0.50 -16.31
N ASN A 25 -0.27 -0.45 -17.35
CA ASN A 25 -1.35 -1.43 -17.58
C ASN A 25 -2.24 -1.64 -16.34
N ALA A 26 -2.46 -0.59 -15.56
CA ALA A 26 -3.29 -0.61 -14.36
C ALA A 26 -4.62 0.12 -14.56
N TYR A 27 -5.65 -0.37 -13.87
CA TYR A 27 -6.91 0.35 -13.70
C TYR A 27 -6.79 1.30 -12.52
N PHE A 28 -6.95 2.61 -12.77
CA PHE A 28 -6.93 3.67 -11.77
C PHE A 28 -5.74 3.61 -10.80
N PRO A 29 -4.49 3.53 -11.29
CA PRO A 29 -3.33 3.45 -10.42
C PRO A 29 -3.21 4.71 -9.57
N HIS A 30 -3.13 4.54 -8.26
CA HIS A 30 -2.88 5.63 -7.32
C HIS A 30 -2.27 5.07 -6.04
N THR A 31 -1.61 5.95 -5.29
CA THR A 31 -1.12 5.68 -3.94
C THR A 31 -1.87 6.65 -3.06
N ILE A 32 -2.95 6.23 -2.39
CA ILE A 32 -3.82 7.06 -1.54
C ILE A 32 -4.41 8.26 -2.28
N GLN A 33 -5.73 8.20 -2.52
CA GLN A 33 -6.42 9.18 -3.37
C GLN A 33 -6.49 10.59 -2.77
N SER A 34 -6.53 10.74 -1.44
CA SER A 34 -6.86 12.01 -0.77
C SER A 34 -6.03 12.28 0.49
N PRO A 35 -5.17 13.31 0.52
CA PRO A 35 -4.70 14.06 -0.65
C PRO A 35 -3.88 13.14 -1.58
N PRO A 36 -3.88 13.39 -2.91
CA PRO A 36 -3.13 12.61 -3.88
C PRO A 36 -1.63 12.54 -3.55
N ILE A 37 -1.14 11.32 -3.38
CA ILE A 37 0.27 11.03 -3.13
C ILE A 37 0.88 10.42 -4.39
N LYS A 38 2.08 10.91 -4.75
CA LYS A 38 2.80 10.42 -5.93
C LYS A 38 3.45 9.07 -5.63
N GLY A 39 4.00 8.90 -4.44
CA GLY A 39 4.54 7.62 -3.99
C GLY A 39 4.78 7.60 -2.48
N LEU A 40 4.78 6.39 -1.93
CA LEU A 40 5.09 6.09 -0.54
C LEU A 40 6.12 4.98 -0.56
N TRP A 41 7.21 5.11 0.19
CA TRP A 41 8.23 4.07 0.29
C TRP A 41 8.39 3.65 1.73
N PHE A 42 8.66 2.36 1.92
CA PHE A 42 9.06 1.76 3.18
C PHE A 42 10.33 0.94 2.93
N ASN A 43 11.43 1.25 3.61
CA ASN A 43 12.73 0.61 3.40
C ASN A 43 13.09 0.50 1.90
N ASP A 44 12.98 1.61 1.18
CA ASP A 44 13.19 1.75 -0.28
C ASP A 44 12.21 0.98 -1.18
N MET A 45 11.31 0.17 -0.62
CA MET A 45 10.23 -0.48 -1.37
C MET A 45 9.12 0.54 -1.65
N HIS A 46 8.81 0.77 -2.93
CA HIS A 46 7.66 1.59 -3.31
C HIS A 46 6.38 0.83 -2.96
N ILE A 47 5.52 1.40 -2.12
CA ILE A 47 4.29 0.77 -1.64
C ILE A 47 3.08 1.70 -1.82
N ALA A 48 1.91 1.12 -1.71
CA ALA A 48 0.63 1.79 -1.60
C ALA A 48 -0.26 1.02 -0.60
N GLU A 49 -1.56 0.95 -0.84
CA GLU A 49 -2.54 0.37 0.08
C GLU A 49 -2.25 -1.11 0.41
N ILE A 50 -1.70 -1.88 -0.53
CA ILE A 50 -1.31 -3.28 -0.29
C ILE A 50 -0.17 -3.35 0.73
N GLY A 51 0.92 -2.61 0.50
CA GLY A 51 2.04 -2.55 1.43
C GLY A 51 1.63 -2.02 2.80
N MET A 52 0.78 -1.00 2.85
CA MET A 52 0.20 -0.52 4.11
C MET A 52 -0.57 -1.62 4.84
N ALA A 53 -1.39 -2.41 4.15
CA ALA A 53 -2.11 -3.53 4.76
C ALA A 53 -1.14 -4.58 5.30
N VAL A 54 -0.16 -5.02 4.51
CA VAL A 54 0.83 -6.03 4.93
C VAL A 54 1.65 -5.56 6.13
N LEU A 55 2.10 -4.31 6.13
CA LEU A 55 2.90 -3.73 7.21
C LEU A 55 2.08 -3.57 8.50
N ASN A 56 0.80 -3.20 8.43
CA ASN A 56 -0.09 -3.18 9.60
C ASN A 56 -0.33 -4.56 10.22
N PHE A 57 -0.14 -5.63 9.44
CA PHE A 57 -0.24 -7.03 9.87
C PHE A 57 1.12 -7.73 9.80
N GLN A 58 2.22 -7.03 10.11
CA GLN A 58 3.55 -7.63 10.13
C GLN A 58 3.57 -8.93 10.97
N GLY A 59 4.27 -9.95 10.48
CA GLY A 59 4.37 -11.28 11.08
C GLY A 59 3.19 -12.20 10.75
N VAL A 60 2.13 -11.68 10.12
CA VAL A 60 0.99 -12.46 9.64
C VAL A 60 1.28 -13.00 8.25
N LYS A 61 0.81 -14.22 7.98
CA LYS A 61 0.95 -14.85 6.67
C LYS A 61 0.19 -14.06 5.62
N TYR A 62 0.86 -13.55 4.61
CA TYR A 62 0.18 -12.94 3.47
C TYR A 62 -0.25 -14.03 2.48
N ILE A 63 -1.52 -14.43 2.57
CA ILE A 63 -2.04 -15.63 1.88
C ILE A 63 -2.40 -15.31 0.43
N ALA A 64 -3.17 -14.23 0.21
CA ALA A 64 -3.62 -13.88 -1.12
C ALA A 64 -3.80 -12.37 -1.32
N ASN A 65 -3.59 -11.95 -2.57
CA ASN A 65 -3.95 -10.62 -3.07
C ASN A 65 -4.96 -10.76 -4.21
N ILE A 66 -6.19 -10.28 -4.00
CA ILE A 66 -7.25 -10.25 -5.01
C ILE A 66 -7.36 -8.83 -5.57
N GLY A 67 -7.10 -8.66 -6.86
CA GLY A 67 -7.05 -7.34 -7.49
C GLY A 67 -6.84 -7.40 -8.99
N CYS A 68 -6.50 -6.27 -9.60
CA CYS A 68 -6.05 -6.27 -10.99
C CYS A 68 -4.67 -6.92 -11.12
N GLU A 69 -4.35 -7.44 -12.32
CA GLU A 69 -3.05 -8.07 -12.59
C GLU A 69 -1.86 -7.14 -12.25
N ALA A 70 -1.97 -5.84 -12.53
CA ALA A 70 -0.92 -4.88 -12.20
C ALA A 70 -0.62 -4.77 -10.69
N SER A 71 -1.61 -5.07 -9.82
CA SER A 71 -1.42 -5.09 -8.36
C SER A 71 -0.55 -6.28 -7.88
N ARG A 72 -0.32 -7.27 -8.74
CA ARG A 72 0.56 -8.42 -8.46
C ARG A 72 1.96 -8.00 -8.07
N LYS A 73 2.50 -6.97 -8.73
CA LYS A 73 3.90 -6.56 -8.58
C LYS A 73 4.20 -6.16 -7.14
N GLU A 74 3.45 -5.21 -6.59
CA GLU A 74 3.58 -4.80 -5.19
C GLU A 74 3.38 -5.98 -4.23
N ALA A 75 2.34 -6.80 -4.44
CA ALA A 75 2.08 -7.94 -3.58
C ALA A 75 3.25 -8.95 -3.57
N LYS A 76 3.89 -9.19 -4.72
CA LYS A 76 5.04 -10.10 -4.86
C LYS A 76 6.33 -9.53 -4.28
N GLU A 77 6.54 -8.22 -4.40
CA GLU A 77 7.67 -7.53 -3.75
C GLU A 77 7.58 -7.64 -2.21
N LEU A 78 6.36 -7.63 -1.65
CA LEU A 78 6.11 -7.83 -0.22
C LEU A 78 6.23 -9.29 0.22
N SER A 79 5.85 -10.24 -0.64
CA SER A 79 5.96 -11.67 -0.38
C SER A 79 5.93 -12.46 -1.67
N GLU A 80 7.05 -13.10 -2.04
CA GLU A 80 7.11 -13.97 -3.21
C GLU A 80 6.11 -15.14 -3.13
N LYS A 81 5.72 -15.53 -1.91
CA LYS A 81 4.82 -16.66 -1.62
C LYS A 81 3.34 -16.30 -1.67
N VAL A 82 2.96 -15.03 -1.79
CA VAL A 82 1.54 -14.64 -1.87
C VAL A 82 0.90 -15.20 -3.15
N LYS A 83 -0.32 -15.73 -3.05
CA LYS A 83 -1.13 -16.07 -4.22
C LYS A 83 -1.78 -14.79 -4.75
N HIS A 84 -1.39 -14.36 -5.94
CA HIS A 84 -2.16 -13.33 -6.63
C HIS A 84 -3.35 -13.96 -7.35
N ILE A 85 -4.52 -13.36 -7.21
CA ILE A 85 -5.76 -13.75 -7.88
C ILE A 85 -6.20 -12.54 -8.70
N SER A 86 -5.87 -12.57 -9.99
CA SER A 86 -6.27 -11.51 -10.91
C SER A 86 -7.75 -11.66 -11.24
N VAL A 87 -8.50 -10.58 -11.07
CA VAL A 87 -9.92 -10.50 -11.43
C VAL A 87 -10.17 -9.55 -12.60
N LYS A 88 -9.10 -8.96 -13.13
CA LYS A 88 -9.08 -8.14 -14.34
C LYS A 88 -7.65 -7.85 -14.76
N ASP A 89 -7.41 -7.74 -16.06
CA ASP A 89 -6.10 -7.45 -16.65
C ASP A 89 -6.22 -6.46 -17.80
N LYS A 90 -5.72 -5.23 -17.58
CA LYS A 90 -5.79 -4.17 -18.58
C LYS A 90 -4.86 -4.43 -19.77
N SER A 91 -3.75 -5.14 -19.57
CA SER A 91 -2.80 -5.47 -20.64
C SER A 91 -3.43 -6.41 -21.67
N GLN A 92 -4.39 -7.23 -21.23
CA GLN A 92 -5.14 -8.18 -22.06
C GLN A 92 -6.55 -7.69 -22.41
N GLY A 93 -6.99 -6.54 -21.87
CA GLY A 93 -8.38 -6.09 -21.99
C GLY A 93 -9.38 -7.07 -21.40
N TRP A 94 -8.98 -7.82 -20.37
CA TRP A 94 -9.79 -8.87 -19.76
C TRP A 94 -10.51 -8.35 -18.52
N GLU A 95 -11.83 -8.25 -18.61
CA GLU A 95 -12.73 -7.78 -17.55
C GLU A 95 -13.93 -8.74 -17.47
N PRO A 96 -13.81 -9.85 -16.72
CA PRO A 96 -14.84 -10.88 -16.66
C PRO A 96 -16.12 -10.37 -16.00
N GLY A 97 -17.24 -11.04 -16.31
CA GLY A 97 -18.53 -10.80 -15.65
C GLY A 97 -18.52 -11.17 -14.16
N VAL A 98 -19.61 -10.86 -13.45
CA VAL A 98 -19.72 -11.06 -12.00
C VAL A 98 -19.63 -12.54 -11.61
N GLU A 99 -20.28 -13.41 -12.38
CA GLU A 99 -20.37 -14.85 -12.14
C GLU A 99 -19.00 -15.52 -12.33
N GLU A 100 -18.29 -15.14 -13.38
CA GLU A 100 -16.93 -15.60 -13.66
C GLU A 100 -15.95 -15.06 -12.60
N THR A 101 -16.04 -13.78 -12.26
CA THR A 101 -15.25 -13.15 -11.19
C THR A 101 -15.42 -13.88 -9.86
N TYR A 102 -16.66 -14.22 -9.49
CA TYR A 102 -16.93 -14.96 -8.27
C TYR A 102 -16.27 -16.34 -8.26
N ALA A 103 -16.36 -17.08 -9.38
CA ALA A 103 -15.71 -18.38 -9.51
C ALA A 103 -14.19 -18.28 -9.35
N ILE A 104 -13.56 -17.31 -10.04
CA ILE A 104 -12.12 -17.04 -9.95
C ILE A 104 -11.68 -16.74 -8.51
N ILE A 105 -12.40 -15.84 -7.83
CA ILE A 105 -12.09 -15.47 -6.44
C ILE A 105 -12.25 -16.69 -5.52
N LYS A 106 -13.37 -17.40 -5.62
CA LYS A 106 -13.67 -18.55 -4.76
C LYS A 106 -12.60 -19.63 -4.91
N ASP A 107 -12.30 -20.04 -6.13
CA ASP A 107 -11.35 -21.10 -6.41
C ASP A 107 -9.92 -20.68 -6.03
N GLY A 108 -9.53 -19.45 -6.37
CA GLY A 108 -8.23 -18.89 -6.02
C GLY A 108 -8.02 -18.80 -4.51
N VAL A 109 -9.04 -18.37 -3.74
CA VAL A 109 -8.96 -18.29 -2.27
C VAL A 109 -8.88 -19.68 -1.66
N LEU A 110 -9.71 -20.63 -2.10
CA LEU A 110 -9.66 -22.01 -1.61
C LEU A 110 -8.29 -22.66 -1.87
N GLU A 111 -7.70 -22.41 -3.05
CA GLU A 111 -6.34 -22.86 -3.39
C GLU A 111 -5.28 -22.19 -2.49
N ALA A 112 -5.37 -20.88 -2.26
CA ALA A 112 -4.46 -20.14 -1.40
C ALA A 112 -4.52 -20.63 0.05
N LEU A 113 -5.73 -20.89 0.58
CA LEU A 113 -5.93 -21.44 1.91
C LEU A 113 -5.37 -22.85 2.05
N LYS A 114 -5.56 -23.73 1.07
CA LYS A 114 -4.95 -25.07 1.04
C LYS A 114 -3.42 -25.01 1.10
N ASN A 115 -2.82 -24.01 0.45
CA ASN A 115 -1.37 -23.82 0.40
C ASN A 115 -0.81 -22.91 1.51
N SER A 116 -1.64 -22.33 2.38
CA SER A 116 -1.25 -21.35 3.41
C SER A 116 -0.20 -21.84 4.42
N LYS A 117 -0.01 -23.15 4.56
CA LYS A 117 1.09 -23.72 5.36
C LYS A 117 2.47 -23.40 4.78
N LYS A 118 2.56 -23.18 3.46
CA LYS A 118 3.79 -22.79 2.76
C LYS A 118 4.08 -21.29 2.87
N SER A 119 3.07 -20.47 3.18
CA SER A 119 3.22 -19.03 3.39
C SER A 119 3.82 -18.75 4.77
N GLU A 120 4.78 -17.83 4.82
CA GLU A 120 5.39 -17.32 6.05
C GLU A 120 4.86 -15.94 6.38
N GLY A 121 5.03 -15.54 7.64
CA GLY A 121 4.76 -14.17 8.06
C GLY A 121 5.70 -13.21 7.36
N VAL A 122 5.17 -12.11 6.85
CA VAL A 122 6.01 -11.05 6.27
C VAL A 122 6.63 -10.26 7.42
N VAL A 123 7.95 -10.22 7.50
CA VAL A 123 8.69 -9.55 8.58
C VAL A 123 9.75 -8.65 7.99
N PHE A 124 9.80 -7.42 8.47
CA PHE A 124 10.80 -6.43 8.10
C PHE A 124 11.70 -6.11 9.30
N GLN A 125 12.97 -5.87 9.00
CA GLN A 125 13.98 -5.53 10.00
C GLN A 125 14.22 -4.02 10.01
N ALA A 126 14.65 -3.53 11.18
CA ALA A 126 15.11 -2.15 11.31
C ALA A 126 16.37 -1.89 10.43
N PRO A 127 16.63 -0.63 10.02
CA PRO A 127 15.84 0.57 10.31
C PRO A 127 14.48 0.55 9.59
N TYR A 128 13.47 1.19 10.19
CA TYR A 128 12.16 1.38 9.56
C TYR A 128 12.10 2.79 9.00
N THR A 129 12.43 2.93 7.72
CA THR A 129 12.46 4.21 7.02
C THR A 129 11.26 4.36 6.12
N PHE A 130 10.71 5.57 6.09
CA PHE A 130 9.57 5.91 5.27
C PHE A 130 9.87 7.15 4.46
N LYS A 131 9.35 7.20 3.24
CA LYS A 131 9.36 8.38 2.38
C LYS A 131 7.98 8.61 1.80
N LEU A 132 7.53 9.85 1.77
CA LEU A 132 6.29 10.28 1.12
C LEU A 132 6.62 11.35 0.08
N GLU A 133 6.23 11.13 -1.18
CA GLU A 133 6.38 12.10 -2.27
C GLU A 133 5.00 12.58 -2.73
N LEU A 134 4.84 13.90 -2.89
CA LEU A 134 3.58 14.51 -3.28
C LEU A 134 3.41 14.67 -4.80
N CYS A 135 2.16 14.70 -5.24
CA CYS A 135 1.81 15.10 -6.60
C CYS A 135 2.13 16.58 -6.86
N LYS A 136 2.25 16.95 -8.15
CA LYS A 136 2.71 18.28 -8.60
C LYS A 136 2.03 19.46 -7.88
N ASN A 137 0.72 19.40 -7.64
CA ASN A 137 -0.07 20.52 -7.12
C ASN A 137 -0.21 20.51 -5.59
N TYR A 138 0.62 19.75 -4.89
CA TYR A 138 0.62 19.64 -3.43
C TYR A 138 2.00 19.89 -2.86
N TYR A 139 2.08 20.47 -1.67
CA TYR A 139 3.33 20.69 -0.96
C TYR A 139 3.19 20.38 0.54
N PHE A 140 4.31 20.12 1.21
CA PHE A 140 4.35 20.07 2.66
C PHE A 140 4.59 21.45 3.25
N GLN A 141 3.69 21.87 4.14
CA GLN A 141 3.93 22.98 5.05
C GLN A 141 4.76 22.46 6.24
N GLU A 142 6.08 22.64 6.15
CA GLU A 142 7.04 22.17 7.16
C GLU A 142 6.64 22.62 8.59
N PRO A 143 6.59 21.69 9.57
CA PRO A 143 6.36 22.04 10.96
C PRO A 143 7.52 22.86 11.53
N LYS A 144 7.25 23.72 12.51
CA LYS A 144 8.31 24.52 13.18
C LYS A 144 9.31 23.66 13.95
N GLU A 145 8.85 22.52 14.47
CA GLU A 145 9.63 21.60 15.29
C GLU A 145 9.27 20.16 14.91
N ILE A 146 10.28 19.31 14.83
CA ILE A 146 10.15 17.86 14.58
C ILE A 146 10.81 17.16 15.76
N SER A 147 10.06 16.30 16.46
CA SER A 147 10.56 15.59 17.65
C SER A 147 11.03 14.16 17.35
N TRP A 148 11.12 13.79 16.07
CA TRP A 148 11.62 12.50 15.58
C TRP A 148 12.67 12.69 14.49
N LYS A 149 13.37 11.62 14.15
CA LYS A 149 14.37 11.61 13.07
C LYS A 149 13.67 11.64 11.72
N GLY A 150 13.80 12.75 11.01
CA GLY A 150 13.19 12.94 9.70
C GLY A 150 13.41 14.34 9.16
N GLU A 151 12.92 14.57 7.95
CA GLU A 151 13.02 15.84 7.25
C GLU A 151 11.81 16.07 6.35
N PHE A 152 11.53 17.35 6.07
CA PHE A 152 10.57 17.77 5.05
C PHE A 152 11.31 18.57 3.98
N THR A 153 10.91 18.37 2.74
CA THR A 153 11.09 19.33 1.65
C THR A 153 9.70 19.79 1.21
N LYS A 154 9.63 20.69 0.22
CA LYS A 154 8.32 21.06 -0.36
C LYS A 154 7.57 19.87 -0.95
N LYS A 155 8.26 18.84 -1.45
CA LYS A 155 7.63 17.72 -2.19
C LYS A 155 7.82 16.35 -1.54
N ASP A 156 8.78 16.23 -0.63
CA ASP A 156 9.11 14.98 0.04
C ASP A 156 9.03 15.14 1.57
N ALA A 157 8.70 14.05 2.25
CA ALA A 157 8.89 13.92 3.68
C ALA A 157 9.52 12.54 3.95
N ILE A 158 10.56 12.51 4.79
CA ILE A 158 11.28 11.29 5.15
C ILE A 158 11.27 11.17 6.67
N TRP A 159 11.03 9.97 7.20
CA TRP A 159 11.15 9.72 8.64
C TRP A 159 11.63 8.30 8.93
N GLU A 160 12.34 8.16 10.04
CA GLU A 160 12.70 6.88 10.62
C GLU A 160 11.87 6.65 11.88
N ALA A 161 11.41 5.41 12.09
CA ALA A 161 10.65 5.03 13.25
C ALA A 161 11.28 3.83 13.97
N PRO A 162 11.11 3.72 15.31
CA PRO A 162 11.57 2.55 16.06
C PRO A 162 10.70 1.31 15.83
N SER A 163 9.50 1.47 15.27
CA SER A 163 8.62 0.38 14.85
C SER A 163 7.74 0.81 13.67
N ILE A 164 7.18 -0.15 12.96
CA ILE A 164 6.25 0.11 11.84
C ILE A 164 4.99 0.84 12.33
N GLU A 165 4.48 0.47 13.50
CA GLU A 165 3.30 1.09 14.10
C GLU A 165 3.50 2.57 14.35
N ILE A 166 4.64 2.94 14.95
CA ILE A 166 5.01 4.35 15.16
C ILE A 166 5.24 5.04 13.81
N GLY A 167 5.84 4.34 12.83
CA GLY A 167 5.97 4.82 11.46
C GLY A 167 4.63 5.22 10.83
N TRP A 168 3.57 4.45 11.07
CA TRP A 168 2.21 4.76 10.60
C TRP A 168 1.50 5.86 11.40
N GLU A 169 1.81 6.02 12.68
CA GLU A 169 1.34 7.19 13.43
C GLU A 169 1.96 8.47 12.87
N LEU A 170 3.27 8.45 12.63
CA LEU A 170 4.00 9.55 11.99
C LEU A 170 3.51 9.82 10.57
N PHE A 171 3.18 8.78 9.80
CA PHE A 171 2.59 8.93 8.46
C PHE A 171 1.34 9.82 8.47
N ASN A 172 0.44 9.63 9.43
CA ASN A 172 -0.77 10.45 9.54
C ASN A 172 -0.44 11.88 9.99
N TYR A 173 0.53 12.04 10.90
CA TYR A 173 1.04 13.36 11.26
C TYR A 173 1.59 14.09 10.03
N VAL A 174 2.52 13.46 9.28
CA VAL A 174 3.15 13.98 8.06
C VAL A 174 2.09 14.41 7.03
N ARG A 175 1.04 13.59 6.83
CA ARG A 175 -0.06 13.92 5.91
C ARG A 175 -0.85 15.16 6.31
N ASN A 176 -0.95 15.49 7.59
CA ASN A 176 -1.62 16.70 8.05
C ASN A 176 -0.86 17.99 7.67
N HIS A 177 0.39 17.86 7.20
CA HIS A 177 1.17 18.98 6.66
C HIS A 177 0.98 19.20 5.16
N ILE A 178 0.21 18.35 4.47
CA ILE A 178 -0.04 18.51 3.04
C ILE A 178 -0.99 19.70 2.79
N ARG A 179 -0.62 20.54 1.83
CA ARG A 179 -1.39 21.70 1.36
C ARG A 179 -1.48 21.67 -0.16
N VAL A 180 -2.47 22.38 -0.70
CA VAL A 180 -2.65 22.57 -2.15
C VAL A 180 -1.87 23.80 -2.58
N ASP A 181 -1.10 23.69 -3.66
CA ASP A 181 -0.53 24.85 -4.34
C ASP A 181 -1.67 25.64 -5.00
N GLU A 182 -2.05 26.81 -4.47
CA GLU A 182 -3.18 27.63 -4.94
C GLU A 182 -3.02 28.22 -6.35
N VAL A 183 -1.93 27.88 -7.07
CA VAL A 183 -1.57 28.51 -8.34
C VAL A 183 -2.45 28.02 -9.51
N ASP A 184 -3.23 26.94 -9.35
CA ASP A 184 -3.95 26.28 -10.46
C ASP A 184 -5.48 26.20 -10.30
N THR A 185 -6.06 26.80 -9.26
CA THR A 185 -7.53 26.76 -9.03
C THR A 185 -8.31 27.80 -9.84
N LYS A 186 -7.65 28.62 -10.67
CA LYS A 186 -8.29 29.63 -11.54
C LYS A 186 -8.52 29.19 -12.99
N GLN A 187 -8.33 27.91 -13.32
CA GLN A 187 -8.64 27.35 -14.64
C GLN A 187 -9.49 26.08 -14.55
N LYS A 188 -10.68 26.19 -13.94
CA LYS A 188 -11.80 25.28 -14.18
C LYS A 188 -13.08 26.07 -14.27
#